data_AF-A0A7W1ICM7-F1
#
_entry.id   AF-A0A7W1ICM7-F1
#
_cell.length_a   1.000
_cell.length_b   1.000
_cell.length_c   1.000
_cell.angle_alpha   90.00
_cell.angle_beta   90.00
_cell.angle_gamma   90.00
#
_symmetry.space_group_name_H-M   'P 1'
#
loop_
_entity.id
_entity.type
_entity.pdbx_description
1 polymer ?
#
loop_
_entity_poly.entity_id
_entity_poly.type
_entity_poly.pdbx_seq_one_letter_code
_entity_poly.pdbx_strand_id
1 'polypeptide(L)'
;MLADTRRNLARSWDRVPPQFREPRQMLGRAGNGCGATIGVMPRCDFACVGCYLGEEANRIPPEPIEAIKAQMRALRPSLGHAGNLQLTDGEVTLRPEAELIDLLRYARSLDLIPMLMTHGDAFRRRPGLLQRLVTEGGLVEVSIHVDTTQRGRLGPAYKGARTEEELMPLRDELAELVRRAARETGRPIRAATTMTVTADNLAGVPAVIRWLTRNADAIRLISFQPVAQVGRTAPGLGGGVSVDALWAGVAEGLGERPKELAASQMWVGHPGCNRYLAGAVATGREGEPRFHAVRRGGDPTAERIVDGFLARFGGISFRLDGAAERLARYLGVAFGEPRFVLGNLGPYALHWLRRLGKGRPVRFLLDALRGRSTVRGLTIISHHFMSPAELETPVGQERLDLCVFQVPVDGELRPMCEVNAGGVRDRYYEGLRARATG
;
A
#
# COMPACT_ATOMS: atom_id res chain seq x y z
N MET A 1 -14.18 -15.72 11.66
CA MET A 1 -13.65 -15.43 10.30
C MET A 1 -14.68 -15.93 9.28
N LEU A 2 -14.98 -15.13 8.26
CA LEU A 2 -15.93 -15.52 7.22
C LEU A 2 -15.42 -16.73 6.44
N ALA A 3 -16.31 -17.68 6.10
CA ALA A 3 -15.93 -18.93 5.45
C ALA A 3 -15.20 -18.70 4.11
N ASP A 4 -15.64 -17.71 3.34
CA ASP A 4 -15.05 -17.35 2.05
C ASP A 4 -13.61 -16.85 2.20
N THR A 5 -13.33 -16.05 3.23
CA THR A 5 -11.96 -15.61 3.53
C THR A 5 -11.05 -16.79 3.81
N ARG A 6 -11.51 -17.79 4.57
CA ARG A 6 -10.72 -19.01 4.84
C ARG A 6 -10.39 -19.77 3.56
N ARG A 7 -11.39 -20.00 2.71
CA ARG A 7 -11.20 -20.71 1.43
C ARG A 7 -10.25 -19.97 0.51
N ASN A 8 -10.37 -18.64 0.42
CA ASN A 8 -9.47 -17.83 -0.39
C ASN A 8 -8.03 -17.88 0.11
N LEU A 9 -7.82 -17.76 1.42
CA LEU A 9 -6.49 -17.88 2.03
C LEU A 9 -5.86 -19.26 1.78
N ALA A 10 -6.63 -20.34 1.97
CA ALA A 10 -6.16 -21.70 1.70
C ALA A 10 -5.71 -21.86 0.24
N ARG A 11 -6.56 -21.45 -0.71
CA ARG A 11 -6.22 -21.48 -2.15
C ARG A 11 -4.96 -20.67 -2.47
N SER A 12 -4.79 -19.50 -1.85
CA SER A 12 -3.59 -18.69 -2.02
C SER A 12 -2.35 -19.34 -1.39
N TRP A 13 -2.49 -20.01 -0.24
CA TRP A 13 -1.40 -20.74 0.42
C TRP A 13 -0.95 -21.96 -0.37
N ASP A 14 -1.89 -22.70 -0.97
CA ASP A 14 -1.58 -23.88 -1.79
C ASP A 14 -0.71 -23.54 -3.00
N ARG A 15 -0.87 -22.32 -3.54
CA ARG A 15 -0.05 -21.77 -4.63
C ARG A 15 1.35 -21.35 -4.19
N VAL A 16 1.62 -21.18 -2.89
CA VAL A 16 2.95 -20.78 -2.42
C VAL A 16 3.90 -21.99 -2.57
N PRO A 17 5.01 -21.86 -3.32
CA PRO A 17 6.01 -22.92 -3.43
C PRO A 17 6.62 -23.29 -2.05
N PRO A 18 7.00 -24.56 -1.80
CA PRO A 18 7.52 -25.00 -0.52
C PRO A 18 8.67 -24.15 0.04
N GLN A 19 9.58 -23.68 -0.81
CA GLN A 19 10.71 -22.82 -0.43
C GLN A 19 10.28 -21.45 0.14
N PHE A 20 9.06 -21.00 -0.11
CA PHE A 20 8.53 -19.74 0.42
C PHE A 20 7.45 -19.94 1.49
N ARG A 21 7.20 -21.18 1.94
CA ARG A 21 6.25 -21.49 3.02
C ARG A 21 6.86 -21.27 4.41
N GLU A 22 7.44 -20.09 4.61
CA GLU A 22 8.09 -19.69 5.85
C GLU A 22 7.14 -18.91 6.78
N PRO A 23 7.46 -18.80 8.09
CA PRO A 23 6.70 -17.95 9.02
C PRO A 23 6.54 -16.49 8.55
N ARG A 24 7.46 -16.01 7.71
CA ARG A 24 7.47 -14.64 7.15
C ARG A 24 6.54 -14.46 5.95
N GLN A 25 6.04 -15.53 5.35
CA GLN A 25 5.09 -15.44 4.23
C GLN A 25 3.71 -15.01 4.73
N MET A 26 3.15 -13.97 4.09
CA MET A 26 1.83 -13.43 4.38
C MET A 26 0.77 -13.86 3.38
N LEU A 27 1.13 -14.19 2.13
CA LEU A 27 0.18 -14.65 1.13
C LEU A 27 -0.49 -15.93 1.62
N GLY A 28 -1.82 -15.97 1.63
CA GLY A 28 -2.58 -17.11 2.13
C GLY A 28 -2.59 -17.27 3.66
N ARG A 29 -1.94 -16.34 4.39
CA ARG A 29 -1.98 -16.27 5.86
C ARG A 29 -2.63 -14.98 6.32
N ALA A 30 -2.05 -13.83 6.02
CA ALA A 30 -2.57 -12.54 6.44
C ALA A 30 -3.60 -11.94 5.46
N GLY A 31 -3.45 -12.22 4.16
CA GLY A 31 -4.31 -11.69 3.10
C GLY A 31 -3.99 -12.28 1.73
N ASN A 32 -4.80 -11.92 0.72
CA ASN A 32 -4.72 -12.46 -0.65
C ASN A 32 -4.15 -11.48 -1.67
N GLY A 33 -3.42 -10.45 -1.21
CA GLY A 33 -2.82 -9.44 -2.09
C GLY A 33 -3.71 -8.22 -2.34
N CYS A 34 -3.62 -7.69 -3.55
CA CYS A 34 -4.31 -6.49 -4.02
C CYS A 34 -4.81 -6.66 -5.44
N GLY A 35 -5.98 -6.10 -5.75
CA GLY A 35 -6.49 -5.97 -7.10
C GLY A 35 -6.30 -4.54 -7.60
N ALA A 36 -6.09 -4.35 -8.89
CA ALA A 36 -6.12 -3.05 -9.54
C ALA A 36 -7.09 -3.06 -10.71
N THR A 37 -7.69 -1.90 -10.96
CA THR A 37 -8.45 -1.62 -12.17
C THR A 37 -7.52 -1.25 -13.34
N ILE A 38 -8.05 -1.33 -14.56
CA ILE A 38 -7.42 -0.86 -15.80
C ILE A 38 -8.41 -0.01 -16.60
N GLY A 39 -7.95 1.04 -17.29
CA GLY A 39 -8.81 1.89 -18.12
C GLY A 39 -9.66 2.90 -17.34
N VAL A 40 -9.48 3.03 -16.01
CA VAL A 40 -10.32 3.95 -15.21
C VAL A 40 -10.15 5.41 -15.66
N MET A 41 -8.90 5.80 -15.88
CA MET A 41 -8.53 7.09 -16.43
C MET A 41 -7.10 7.01 -16.98
N PRO A 42 -6.88 6.50 -18.20
CA PRO A 42 -5.55 6.38 -18.79
C PRO A 42 -4.82 7.72 -18.90
N ARG A 43 -5.57 8.80 -19.11
CA ARG A 43 -5.03 10.15 -19.21
C ARG A 43 -4.47 10.63 -17.86
N CYS A 44 -3.36 11.34 -17.95
CA CYS A 44 -2.72 12.03 -16.85
C CYS A 44 -2.34 13.45 -17.31
N ASP A 45 -2.43 14.43 -16.41
CA ASP A 45 -1.90 15.78 -16.65
C ASP A 45 -0.41 15.89 -16.28
N PHE A 46 0.24 14.77 -15.94
CA PHE A 46 1.68 14.64 -15.72
C PHE A 46 2.37 13.83 -16.82
N ALA A 47 3.65 14.13 -17.04
CA ALA A 47 4.54 13.44 -17.97
C ALA A 47 5.73 12.80 -17.22
N CYS A 48 5.45 11.98 -16.21
CA CYS A 48 6.48 11.33 -15.38
C CYS A 48 7.47 10.53 -16.22
N VAL A 49 8.76 10.64 -15.92
CA VAL A 49 9.83 9.95 -16.67
C VAL A 49 9.91 8.45 -16.36
N GLY A 50 9.29 7.97 -15.28
CA GLY A 50 9.17 6.56 -14.92
C GLY A 50 7.76 5.98 -15.12
N CYS A 51 6.98 6.52 -16.05
CA CYS A 51 5.58 6.12 -16.22
C CYS A 51 5.45 4.75 -16.92
N TYR A 52 4.84 3.80 -16.23
CA TYR A 52 4.61 2.44 -16.74
C TYR A 52 3.51 2.35 -17.82
N LEU A 53 2.75 3.42 -18.05
CA LEU A 53 1.77 3.49 -19.13
C LEU A 53 2.46 3.82 -20.45
N GLY A 54 1.95 3.31 -21.57
CA GLY A 54 2.45 3.61 -22.90
C GLY A 54 2.28 5.08 -23.31
N GLU A 55 3.00 5.51 -24.35
CA GLU A 55 2.98 6.88 -24.88
C GLU A 55 1.57 7.38 -25.23
N GLU A 56 0.75 6.46 -25.73
CA GLU A 56 -0.58 6.74 -26.22
C GLU A 56 -1.64 6.88 -25.12
N ALA A 57 -1.31 6.57 -23.84
CA ALA A 57 -2.26 6.55 -22.72
C ALA A 57 -3.06 7.86 -22.58
N ASN A 58 -2.44 9.02 -22.84
CA ASN A 58 -3.11 10.32 -22.77
C ASN A 58 -4.18 10.55 -23.83
N ARG A 59 -4.24 9.71 -24.86
CA ARG A 59 -5.23 9.75 -25.95
C ARG A 59 -6.26 8.62 -25.83
N ILE A 60 -6.16 7.78 -24.80
CA ILE A 60 -7.10 6.67 -24.58
C ILE A 60 -8.28 7.20 -23.76
N PRO A 61 -9.52 7.01 -24.24
CA PRO A 61 -10.70 7.38 -23.48
C PRO A 61 -10.82 6.52 -22.21
N PRO A 62 -11.39 7.04 -21.12
CA PRO A 62 -11.68 6.23 -19.95
C PRO A 62 -12.76 5.17 -20.28
N GLU A 63 -12.67 4.03 -19.61
CA GLU A 63 -13.74 3.03 -19.61
C GLU A 63 -15.04 3.63 -19.06
N PRO A 64 -16.20 3.20 -19.61
CA PRO A 64 -17.49 3.45 -18.98
C PRO A 64 -17.52 2.92 -17.55
N ILE A 65 -18.25 3.62 -16.68
CA ILE A 65 -18.36 3.27 -15.25
C ILE A 65 -18.70 1.80 -15.05
N GLU A 66 -19.66 1.28 -15.82
CA GLU A 66 -20.14 -0.10 -15.65
C GLU A 66 -19.09 -1.15 -16.03
N ALA A 67 -18.17 -0.85 -16.96
CA ALA A 67 -17.05 -1.73 -17.26
C ALA A 67 -16.05 -1.77 -16.08
N ILE A 68 -15.78 -0.62 -15.46
CA ILE A 68 -14.94 -0.55 -14.26
C ILE A 68 -15.61 -1.31 -13.09
N LYS A 69 -16.93 -1.15 -12.91
CA LYS A 69 -17.69 -1.92 -11.91
C LYS A 69 -17.63 -3.42 -12.19
N ALA A 70 -17.64 -3.85 -13.46
CA ALA A 70 -17.46 -5.25 -13.83
C ALA A 70 -16.08 -5.79 -13.42
N GLN A 71 -15.02 -5.00 -13.61
CA GLN A 71 -13.68 -5.33 -13.11
C GLN A 71 -13.67 -5.56 -11.59
N MET A 72 -14.36 -4.70 -10.81
CA MET A 72 -14.46 -4.87 -9.35
C MET A 72 -15.18 -6.16 -8.96
N ARG A 73 -16.26 -6.52 -9.68
CA ARG A 73 -16.96 -7.79 -9.49
C ARG A 73 -16.06 -8.99 -9.77
N ALA A 74 -15.24 -8.93 -10.82
CA ALA A 74 -14.27 -9.98 -11.15
C ALA A 74 -13.16 -10.13 -10.10
N LEU A 75 -12.74 -9.03 -9.48
CA LEU A 75 -11.73 -9.03 -8.42
C LEU A 75 -12.26 -9.52 -7.06
N ARG A 76 -13.53 -9.28 -6.74
CA ARG A 76 -14.08 -9.58 -5.41
C ARG A 76 -13.92 -11.04 -4.95
N PRO A 77 -14.11 -12.07 -5.79
CA PRO A 77 -13.91 -13.47 -5.38
C PRO A 77 -12.47 -13.79 -4.98
N SER A 78 -11.47 -13.20 -5.64
CA SER A 78 -10.06 -13.47 -5.33
C SER A 78 -9.59 -12.70 -4.09
N LEU A 79 -9.99 -11.43 -3.96
CA LEU A 79 -9.59 -10.56 -2.87
C LEU A 79 -10.29 -10.92 -1.54
N GLY A 80 -11.54 -11.37 -1.59
CA GLY A 80 -12.34 -11.67 -0.41
C GLY A 80 -12.88 -10.42 0.29
N HIS A 81 -13.52 -10.64 1.45
CA HIS A 81 -14.07 -9.57 2.28
C HIS A 81 -12.97 -8.61 2.77
N ALA A 82 -13.25 -7.30 2.70
CA ALA A 82 -12.31 -6.22 2.99
C ALA A 82 -11.01 -6.32 2.16
N GLY A 83 -11.11 -6.83 0.93
CA GLY A 83 -10.01 -6.96 -0.02
C GLY A 83 -9.48 -5.61 -0.51
N ASN A 84 -8.17 -5.49 -0.75
CA ASN A 84 -7.56 -4.25 -1.22
C ASN A 84 -7.81 -4.07 -2.73
N LEU A 85 -8.44 -2.96 -3.11
CA LEU A 85 -8.68 -2.57 -4.49
C LEU A 85 -8.00 -1.23 -4.76
N GLN A 86 -7.09 -1.15 -5.73
CA GLN A 86 -6.57 0.12 -6.23
C GLN A 86 -7.39 0.60 -7.42
N LEU A 87 -7.98 1.78 -7.28
CA LEU A 87 -8.46 2.57 -8.42
C LEU A 87 -7.25 3.31 -8.97
N THR A 88 -6.68 2.78 -10.04
CA THR A 88 -5.40 3.20 -10.59
C THR A 88 -5.43 3.20 -12.11
N ASP A 89 -4.65 4.10 -12.71
CA ASP A 89 -4.29 4.18 -14.12
C ASP A 89 -3.30 5.36 -14.31
N GLY A 90 -3.65 6.36 -15.13
CA GLY A 90 -3.02 7.68 -15.21
C GLY A 90 -3.37 8.53 -13.99
N GLU A 91 -4.10 9.64 -14.17
CA GLU A 91 -4.60 10.43 -13.03
C GLU A 91 -6.11 10.22 -12.83
N VAL A 92 -6.45 9.34 -11.90
CA VAL A 92 -7.84 8.96 -11.63
C VAL A 92 -8.69 10.16 -11.23
N THR A 93 -8.13 11.18 -10.56
CA THR A 93 -8.91 12.35 -10.17
C THR A 93 -9.29 13.28 -11.34
N LEU A 94 -8.78 13.05 -12.55
CA LEU A 94 -9.27 13.75 -13.76
C LEU A 94 -10.66 13.27 -14.20
N ARG A 95 -11.12 12.12 -13.69
CA ARG A 95 -12.47 11.62 -13.93
C ARG A 95 -13.51 12.55 -13.29
N PRO A 96 -14.71 12.69 -13.88
CA PRO A 96 -15.74 13.52 -13.27
C PRO A 96 -16.03 13.07 -11.84
N GLU A 97 -16.20 14.02 -10.94
CA GLU A 97 -16.25 13.76 -9.51
C GLU A 97 -17.41 12.83 -9.11
N ALA A 98 -18.59 13.02 -9.72
CA ALA A 98 -19.76 12.18 -9.49
C ALA A 98 -19.46 10.70 -9.81
N GLU A 99 -18.66 10.44 -10.86
CA GLU A 99 -18.29 9.07 -11.22
C GLU A 99 -17.27 8.49 -10.25
N LEU A 100 -16.35 9.30 -9.71
CA LEU A 100 -15.43 8.85 -8.66
C LEU A 100 -16.19 8.44 -7.39
N ILE A 101 -17.17 9.27 -6.99
CA ILE A 101 -18.05 8.96 -5.86
C ILE A 101 -18.81 7.65 -6.11
N ASP A 102 -19.37 7.45 -7.30
CA ASP A 102 -20.07 6.21 -7.66
C ASP A 102 -19.16 4.97 -7.61
N LEU A 103 -17.96 5.04 -8.22
CA LEU A 103 -16.98 3.95 -8.18
C LEU A 103 -16.57 3.59 -6.74
N LEU A 104 -16.35 4.59 -5.89
CA LEU A 104 -15.99 4.36 -4.48
C LEU A 104 -17.13 3.71 -3.70
N ARG A 105 -18.36 4.18 -3.87
CA ARG A 105 -19.56 3.60 -3.25
C ARG A 105 -19.77 2.16 -3.72
N TYR A 106 -19.59 1.91 -5.01
CA TYR A 106 -19.75 0.59 -5.59
C TYR A 106 -18.72 -0.40 -5.06
N ALA A 107 -17.43 -0.03 -5.02
CA ALA A 107 -16.38 -0.86 -4.42
C ALA A 107 -16.74 -1.26 -2.98
N ARG A 108 -17.24 -0.31 -2.18
CA ARG A 108 -17.67 -0.58 -0.81
C ARG A 108 -18.88 -1.50 -0.72
N SER A 109 -19.85 -1.38 -1.63
CA SER A 109 -21.00 -2.31 -1.68
C SER A 109 -20.59 -3.75 -1.99
N LEU A 110 -19.42 -3.94 -2.58
CA LEU A 110 -18.81 -5.25 -2.79
C LEU A 110 -17.94 -5.70 -1.61
N ASP A 111 -17.92 -5.02 -0.47
CA ASP A 111 -16.97 -5.24 0.63
C ASP A 111 -15.49 -5.12 0.22
N LEU A 112 -15.17 -4.32 -0.80
CA LEU A 112 -13.79 -3.99 -1.13
C LEU A 112 -13.37 -2.72 -0.39
N ILE A 113 -12.07 -2.59 -0.13
CA ILE A 113 -11.44 -1.37 0.36
C ILE A 113 -10.81 -0.65 -0.82
N PRO A 114 -11.50 0.35 -1.40
CA PRO A 114 -10.93 1.13 -2.48
C PRO A 114 -9.84 2.06 -1.95
N MET A 115 -8.69 2.02 -2.61
CA MET A 115 -7.59 2.97 -2.51
C MET A 115 -7.55 3.78 -3.80
N LEU A 116 -7.76 5.09 -3.69
CA LEU A 116 -7.62 6.01 -4.82
C LEU A 116 -6.14 6.33 -5.05
N MET A 117 -5.62 6.02 -6.24
CA MET A 117 -4.26 6.40 -6.64
C MET A 117 -4.28 7.77 -7.32
N THR A 118 -3.39 8.67 -6.90
CA THR A 118 -3.31 10.03 -7.46
C THR A 118 -1.92 10.63 -7.27
N HIS A 119 -1.51 11.56 -8.15
CA HIS A 119 -0.34 12.39 -7.90
C HIS A 119 -0.61 13.46 -6.80
N GLY A 120 -1.86 13.72 -6.41
CA GLY A 120 -2.24 14.56 -5.26
C GLY A 120 -2.43 16.05 -5.52
N ASP A 121 -1.81 16.63 -6.57
CA ASP A 121 -2.01 18.05 -6.92
C ASP A 121 -3.46 18.38 -7.29
N ALA A 122 -4.27 17.40 -7.64
CA ALA A 122 -5.68 17.60 -7.88
C ALA A 122 -6.43 18.07 -6.61
N PHE A 123 -6.00 17.63 -5.43
CA PHE A 123 -6.52 18.12 -4.15
C PHE A 123 -6.03 19.53 -3.84
N ARG A 124 -4.82 19.90 -4.28
CA ARG A 124 -4.28 21.27 -4.17
C ARG A 124 -5.03 22.24 -5.11
N ARG A 125 -5.36 21.78 -6.33
CA ARG A 125 -6.10 22.56 -7.34
C ARG A 125 -7.58 22.72 -7.01
N ARG A 126 -8.20 21.73 -6.36
CA ARG A 126 -9.64 21.70 -6.06
C ARG A 126 -9.88 21.51 -4.56
N PRO A 127 -9.84 22.59 -3.76
CA PRO A 127 -10.21 22.54 -2.34
C PRO A 127 -11.58 21.87 -2.14
N GLY A 128 -11.69 21.03 -1.12
CA GLY A 128 -12.93 20.30 -0.81
C GLY A 128 -13.10 18.96 -1.55
N LEU A 129 -12.31 18.67 -2.59
CA LEU A 129 -12.44 17.41 -3.34
C LEU A 129 -12.19 16.18 -2.44
N LEU A 130 -11.10 16.17 -1.68
CA LEU A 130 -10.79 15.04 -0.78
C LEU A 130 -11.91 14.84 0.26
N GLN A 131 -12.44 15.93 0.81
CA GLN A 131 -13.54 15.92 1.76
C GLN A 131 -14.78 15.27 1.15
N ARG A 132 -15.20 15.69 -0.06
CA ARG A 132 -16.36 15.12 -0.76
C ARG A 132 -16.19 13.65 -1.08
N LEU A 133 -15.01 13.22 -1.55
CA LEU A 133 -14.72 11.80 -1.78
C LEU A 133 -14.83 10.98 -0.48
N VAL A 134 -14.43 11.55 0.67
CA VAL A 134 -14.53 10.92 1.99
C VAL A 134 -15.98 10.89 2.51
N THR A 135 -16.74 11.98 2.38
CA THR A 135 -18.09 12.10 2.92
C THR A 135 -19.12 11.39 2.05
N GLU A 136 -19.05 11.57 0.74
CA GLU A 136 -20.04 11.09 -0.24
C GLU A 136 -19.63 9.77 -0.88
N GLY A 137 -18.34 9.61 -1.21
CA GLY A 137 -17.80 8.37 -1.78
C GLY A 137 -17.48 7.29 -0.74
N GLY A 138 -17.34 7.68 0.54
CA GLY A 138 -16.89 6.79 1.59
C GLY A 138 -15.41 6.39 1.45
N LEU A 139 -14.60 7.23 0.79
CA LEU A 139 -13.16 7.03 0.66
C LEU A 139 -12.51 6.87 2.03
N VAL A 140 -11.77 5.78 2.21
CA VAL A 140 -11.02 5.50 3.45
C VAL A 140 -9.52 5.44 3.22
N GLU A 141 -9.09 5.14 2.00
CA GLU A 141 -7.69 4.94 1.63
C GLU A 141 -7.38 5.75 0.36
N VAL A 142 -6.30 6.53 0.38
CA VAL A 142 -5.77 7.28 -0.75
C VAL A 142 -4.27 7.11 -0.78
N SER A 143 -3.67 6.84 -1.94
CA SER A 143 -2.22 6.87 -2.10
C SER A 143 -1.81 8.07 -2.93
N ILE A 144 -1.00 8.94 -2.34
CA ILE A 144 -0.47 10.13 -3.00
C ILE A 144 0.95 9.81 -3.46
N HIS A 145 1.16 9.79 -4.77
CA HIS A 145 2.46 9.50 -5.36
C HIS A 145 3.31 10.76 -5.35
N VAL A 146 4.48 10.77 -4.70
CA VAL A 146 5.45 11.88 -4.67
C VAL A 146 6.88 11.38 -4.86
N ASP A 147 7.53 11.79 -5.95
CA ASP A 147 8.98 11.60 -6.20
C ASP A 147 9.50 12.53 -7.32
N THR A 148 10.82 12.56 -7.48
CA THR A 148 11.53 13.37 -8.49
C THR A 148 11.36 12.91 -9.93
N THR A 149 10.67 11.80 -10.22
CA THR A 149 10.39 11.36 -11.60
C THR A 149 9.17 12.08 -12.18
N GLN A 150 8.33 12.67 -11.34
CA GLN A 150 7.09 13.31 -11.77
C GLN A 150 7.34 14.66 -12.47
N ARG A 151 6.71 14.86 -13.63
CA ARG A 151 6.77 16.13 -14.40
C ARG A 151 5.35 16.66 -14.56
N GLY A 152 5.06 17.81 -13.97
CA GLY A 152 3.69 18.35 -13.94
C GLY A 152 3.29 18.96 -12.59
N ARG A 153 4.18 18.89 -11.59
CA ARG A 153 3.95 19.45 -10.27
C ARG A 153 3.55 20.93 -10.30
N LEU A 154 2.53 21.26 -9.51
CA LEU A 154 2.06 22.61 -9.29
C LEU A 154 3.04 23.36 -8.37
N GLY A 155 3.57 24.47 -8.88
CA GLY A 155 4.51 25.35 -8.18
C GLY A 155 5.95 25.22 -8.73
N PRO A 156 6.67 26.34 -8.96
CA PRO A 156 8.01 26.31 -9.53
C PRO A 156 9.02 25.55 -8.66
N ALA A 157 8.84 25.57 -7.33
CA ALA A 157 9.70 24.87 -6.37
C ALA A 157 9.70 23.35 -6.55
N TYR A 158 8.60 22.74 -7.03
CA TYR A 158 8.47 21.28 -7.13
C TYR A 158 8.60 20.77 -8.57
N LYS A 159 8.30 21.62 -9.56
CA LYS A 159 8.34 21.25 -10.99
C LYS A 159 9.75 20.85 -11.46
N GLY A 160 10.79 21.45 -10.85
CA GLY A 160 12.19 21.20 -11.18
C GLY A 160 12.96 20.41 -10.13
N ALA A 161 12.28 19.78 -9.17
CA ALA A 161 12.94 19.11 -8.06
C ALA A 161 13.88 17.99 -8.56
N ARG A 162 15.11 18.02 -8.06
CA ARG A 162 16.19 17.07 -8.42
C ARG A 162 16.44 16.05 -7.32
N THR A 163 16.14 16.40 -6.07
CA THR A 163 16.29 15.52 -4.91
C THR A 163 14.95 15.31 -4.21
N GLU A 164 14.85 14.23 -3.44
CA GLU A 164 13.63 13.96 -2.68
C GLU A 164 13.42 14.96 -1.54
N GLU A 165 14.51 15.50 -1.00
CA GLU A 165 14.54 16.54 0.01
C GLU A 165 13.85 17.82 -0.45
N GLU A 166 14.03 18.23 -1.72
CA GLU A 166 13.36 19.40 -2.31
C GLU A 166 11.82 19.22 -2.38
N LEU A 167 11.34 17.98 -2.33
CA LEU A 167 9.93 17.63 -2.29
C LEU A 167 9.38 17.46 -0.87
N MET A 168 10.18 17.61 0.19
CA MET A 168 9.69 17.53 1.59
C MET A 168 8.60 18.56 1.89
N PRO A 169 8.71 19.85 1.49
CA PRO A 169 7.65 20.82 1.72
C PRO A 169 6.32 20.43 1.04
N LEU A 170 6.36 19.85 -0.16
CA LEU A 170 5.17 19.31 -0.82
C LEU A 170 4.55 18.15 -0.02
N ARG A 171 5.37 17.27 0.54
CA ARG A 171 4.88 16.18 1.39
C ARG A 171 4.22 16.72 2.65
N ASP A 172 4.77 17.77 3.27
CA ASP A 172 4.15 18.46 4.41
C ASP A 172 2.79 19.09 4.03
N GLU A 173 2.70 19.77 2.88
CA GLU A 173 1.44 20.32 2.35
C GLU A 173 0.37 19.22 2.19
N LEU A 174 0.74 18.09 1.59
CA LEU A 174 -0.18 16.96 1.34
C LEU A 174 -0.59 16.26 2.65
N ALA A 175 0.33 16.10 3.60
CA ALA A 175 0.01 15.57 4.92
C ALA A 175 -0.97 16.49 5.66
N GLU A 176 -0.79 17.81 5.58
CA GLU A 176 -1.73 18.76 6.18
C GLU A 176 -3.10 18.74 5.49
N LEU A 177 -3.17 18.56 4.17
CA LEU A 177 -4.44 18.36 3.46
C LEU A 177 -5.19 17.13 3.99
N VAL A 178 -4.50 16.01 4.22
CA VAL A 178 -5.08 14.80 4.80
C VAL A 178 -5.58 15.06 6.23
N ARG A 179 -4.77 15.72 7.07
CA ARG A 179 -5.17 16.06 8.45
C ARG A 179 -6.40 16.96 8.46
N ARG A 180 -6.41 17.99 7.62
CA ARG A 180 -7.53 18.93 7.48
C ARG A 180 -8.79 18.20 7.07
N ALA A 181 -8.74 17.39 6.01
CA ALA A 181 -9.90 16.63 5.56
C ALA A 181 -10.42 15.67 6.65
N ALA A 182 -9.54 15.01 7.40
CA ALA A 182 -9.94 14.16 8.52
C ALA A 182 -10.62 14.96 9.65
N ARG A 183 -10.10 16.16 9.99
CA ARG A 183 -10.71 17.04 11.00
C ARG A 183 -12.08 17.58 10.56
N GLU A 184 -12.18 18.10 9.35
CA GLU A 184 -13.39 18.73 8.81
C GLU A 184 -14.53 17.71 8.59
N THR A 185 -14.20 16.51 8.14
CA THR A 185 -15.20 15.46 7.88
C THR A 185 -15.54 14.64 9.13
N GLY A 186 -14.73 14.72 10.18
CA GLY A 186 -14.80 13.82 11.34
C GLY A 186 -14.54 12.35 11.00
N ARG A 187 -14.04 12.03 9.80
CA ARG A 187 -13.81 10.67 9.32
C ARG A 187 -12.31 10.40 9.19
N PRO A 188 -11.82 9.24 9.66
CA PRO A 188 -10.41 8.89 9.50
C PRO A 188 -10.08 8.62 8.04
N ILE A 189 -8.97 9.15 7.57
CA ILE A 189 -8.38 8.85 6.26
C ILE A 189 -7.08 8.08 6.51
N ARG A 190 -6.94 6.89 5.92
CA ARG A 190 -5.68 6.15 5.90
C ARG A 190 -4.93 6.53 4.63
N ALA A 191 -4.21 7.65 4.68
CA ALA A 191 -3.40 8.05 3.56
C ALA A 191 -2.11 7.20 3.49
N ALA A 192 -1.76 6.84 2.26
CA ALA A 192 -0.52 6.24 1.86
C ALA A 192 0.26 7.23 1.00
N THR A 193 1.56 7.01 0.87
CA THR A 193 2.38 7.67 -0.15
C THR A 193 3.05 6.63 -1.03
N THR A 194 3.14 6.89 -2.33
CA THR A 194 3.92 6.08 -3.26
C THR A 194 5.16 6.86 -3.67
N MET A 195 6.29 6.16 -3.84
CA MET A 195 7.53 6.74 -4.37
C MET A 195 8.10 5.79 -5.42
N THR A 196 8.23 6.27 -6.65
CA THR A 196 9.04 5.60 -7.68
C THR A 196 10.51 5.82 -7.36
N VAL A 197 11.25 4.74 -7.24
CA VAL A 197 12.68 4.78 -6.86
C VAL A 197 13.53 4.48 -8.08
N THR A 198 14.46 5.37 -8.38
CA THR A 198 15.48 5.24 -9.43
C THR A 198 16.86 5.23 -8.78
N ALA A 199 17.91 4.92 -9.54
CA ALA A 199 19.27 5.04 -9.03
C ALA A 199 19.58 6.47 -8.54
N ASP A 200 19.06 7.48 -9.25
CA ASP A 200 19.33 8.89 -8.98
C ASP A 200 18.68 9.40 -7.68
N ASN A 201 17.51 8.87 -7.30
CA ASN A 201 16.78 9.32 -6.12
C ASN A 201 16.84 8.35 -4.93
N LEU A 202 17.55 7.22 -5.07
CA LEU A 202 17.72 6.22 -4.02
C LEU A 202 18.31 6.81 -2.73
N ALA A 203 19.24 7.75 -2.85
CA ALA A 203 19.86 8.45 -1.72
C ALA A 203 18.86 9.25 -0.86
N GLY A 204 17.68 9.59 -1.40
CA GLY A 204 16.61 10.29 -0.69
C GLY A 204 15.71 9.39 0.16
N VAL A 205 15.76 8.07 0.00
CA VAL A 205 14.92 7.10 0.74
C VAL A 205 15.04 7.28 2.27
N PRO A 206 16.24 7.42 2.87
CA PRO A 206 16.37 7.66 4.31
C PRO A 206 15.64 8.93 4.77
N ALA A 207 15.71 10.02 4.00
CA ALA A 207 15.04 11.28 4.34
C ALA A 207 13.51 11.14 4.29
N VAL A 208 12.98 10.46 3.26
CA VAL A 208 11.55 10.17 3.13
C VAL A 208 11.05 9.31 4.31
N ILE A 209 11.82 8.31 4.75
CA ILE A 209 11.47 7.48 5.91
C ILE A 209 11.46 8.28 7.22
N ARG A 210 12.46 9.16 7.45
CA ARG A 210 12.47 10.06 8.61
C ARG A 210 11.29 11.02 8.60
N TRP A 211 10.93 11.53 7.42
CA TRP A 211 9.73 12.37 7.24
C TRP A 211 8.45 11.59 7.57
N LEU A 212 8.33 10.37 7.04
CA LEU A 212 7.16 9.51 7.25
C LEU A 212 6.99 9.13 8.72
N THR A 213 8.08 8.85 9.42
CA THR A 213 8.06 8.55 10.86
C THR A 213 7.55 9.74 11.66
N ARG A 214 7.89 10.98 11.28
CA ARG A 214 7.35 12.20 11.91
C ARG A 214 5.89 12.48 11.55
N ASN A 215 5.43 12.01 10.39
CA ASN A 215 4.09 12.27 9.86
C ASN A 215 3.17 11.02 9.90
N ALA A 216 3.47 10.04 10.76
CA ALA A 216 2.72 8.78 10.88
C ALA A 216 1.28 8.97 11.40
N ASP A 217 0.94 10.15 11.89
CA ASP A 217 -0.43 10.51 12.23
C ASP A 217 -1.31 10.66 10.97
N ALA A 218 -0.74 11.22 9.89
CA ALA A 218 -1.40 11.52 8.62
C ALA A 218 -1.15 10.43 7.57
N ILE A 219 0.12 10.06 7.33
CA ILE A 219 0.50 9.07 6.32
C ILE A 219 0.93 7.78 7.01
N ARG A 220 0.17 6.69 6.80
CA ARG A 220 0.34 5.42 7.53
C ARG A 220 0.92 4.30 6.71
N LEU A 221 1.18 4.54 5.44
CA LEU A 221 1.80 3.58 4.54
C LEU A 221 2.71 4.29 3.54
N ILE A 222 3.87 3.71 3.26
CA ILE A 222 4.65 4.03 2.08
C ILE A 222 4.82 2.80 1.20
N SER A 223 4.60 2.98 -0.10
CA SER A 223 4.87 2.01 -1.15
C SER A 223 6.04 2.50 -2.01
N PHE A 224 7.22 1.91 -1.81
CA PHE A 224 8.35 2.10 -2.72
C PHE A 224 8.18 1.24 -3.97
N GLN A 225 8.43 1.83 -5.13
CA GLN A 225 8.29 1.16 -6.42
C GLN A 225 9.55 1.40 -7.24
N PRO A 226 10.61 0.60 -7.06
CA PRO A 226 11.76 0.62 -7.95
C PRO A 226 11.32 0.54 -9.41
N VAL A 227 11.83 1.47 -10.20
CA VAL A 227 11.38 1.66 -11.58
C VAL A 227 11.77 0.47 -12.45
N ALA A 228 10.79 -0.07 -13.19
CA ALA A 228 11.01 -1.05 -14.23
C ALA A 228 11.03 -0.38 -15.61
N GLN A 229 11.79 -0.95 -16.55
CA GLN A 229 11.85 -0.46 -17.93
C GLN A 229 10.61 -0.93 -18.72
N VAL A 230 9.48 -0.25 -18.53
CA VAL A 230 8.17 -0.57 -19.13
C VAL A 230 7.42 0.71 -19.53
N GLY A 231 6.41 0.59 -20.39
CA GLY A 231 5.64 1.74 -20.87
C GLY A 231 6.54 2.81 -21.48
N ARG A 232 6.33 4.06 -21.10
CA ARG A 232 7.14 5.22 -21.53
C ARG A 232 8.24 5.61 -20.54
N THR A 233 8.67 4.69 -19.67
CA THR A 233 9.83 4.91 -18.80
C THR A 233 11.03 5.31 -19.67
N ALA A 234 11.71 6.38 -19.29
CA ALA A 234 12.86 6.91 -20.03
C ALA A 234 13.93 5.82 -20.23
N PRO A 235 14.59 5.76 -21.40
CA PRO A 235 15.61 4.75 -21.66
C PRO A 235 16.73 4.73 -20.61
N GLY A 236 17.04 3.55 -20.08
CA GLY A 236 18.10 3.35 -19.08
C GLY A 236 17.72 3.73 -17.65
N LEU A 237 16.50 4.22 -17.41
CA LEU A 237 16.04 4.55 -16.06
C LEU A 237 15.67 3.30 -15.25
N GLY A 238 15.16 2.25 -15.93
CA GLY A 238 14.69 1.00 -15.33
C GLY A 238 15.80 0.04 -14.86
N GLY A 239 15.52 -0.75 -13.83
CA GLY A 239 16.37 -1.89 -13.42
C GLY A 239 17.62 -1.54 -12.60
N GLY A 240 17.85 -0.27 -12.28
CA GLY A 240 19.05 0.20 -11.56
C GLY A 240 19.00 0.11 -10.03
N VAL A 241 17.91 -0.37 -9.43
CA VAL A 241 17.73 -0.38 -7.97
C VAL A 241 17.45 -1.81 -7.48
N SER A 242 18.40 -2.37 -6.75
CA SER A 242 18.22 -3.69 -6.13
C SER A 242 17.34 -3.61 -4.88
N VAL A 243 16.69 -4.71 -4.55
CA VAL A 243 15.86 -4.85 -3.35
C VAL A 243 16.68 -4.52 -2.09
N ASP A 244 17.91 -5.00 -2.00
CA ASP A 244 18.73 -4.80 -0.81
C ASP A 244 19.24 -3.36 -0.69
N ALA A 245 19.55 -2.69 -1.81
CA ALA A 245 19.95 -1.29 -1.80
C ALA A 245 18.81 -0.38 -1.31
N LEU A 246 17.59 -0.60 -1.79
CA LEU A 246 16.40 0.11 -1.30
C LEU A 246 16.21 -0.09 0.20
N TRP A 247 16.25 -1.33 0.67
CA TRP A 247 16.00 -1.62 2.08
C TRP A 247 17.15 -1.23 3.00
N ALA A 248 18.38 -1.09 2.50
CA ALA A 248 19.46 -0.45 3.23
C ALA A 248 19.16 1.03 3.50
N GLY A 249 18.65 1.77 2.51
CA GLY A 249 18.19 3.15 2.69
C GLY A 249 17.01 3.25 3.68
N VAL A 250 16.08 2.29 3.65
CA VAL A 250 15.01 2.22 4.65
C VAL A 250 15.57 1.98 6.06
N ALA A 251 16.53 1.07 6.22
CA ALA A 251 17.16 0.79 7.50
C ALA A 251 17.87 2.01 8.07
N GLU A 252 18.62 2.73 7.23
CA GLU A 252 19.24 4.00 7.61
C GLU A 252 18.20 5.04 8.08
N GLY A 253 17.12 5.22 7.33
CA GLY A 253 16.05 6.14 7.70
C GLY A 253 15.35 5.81 9.02
N LEU A 254 15.30 4.51 9.38
CA LEU A 254 14.75 4.03 10.66
C LEU A 254 15.79 4.02 11.80
N GLY A 255 17.08 4.22 11.50
CA GLY A 255 18.17 4.07 12.46
C GLY A 255 18.39 2.61 12.90
N GLU A 256 18.11 1.65 12.03
CA GLU A 256 18.26 0.21 12.25
C GLU A 256 19.37 -0.36 11.36
N ARG A 257 19.93 -1.51 11.72
CA ARG A 257 20.89 -2.19 10.84
C ARG A 257 20.15 -2.98 9.75
N PRO A 258 20.62 -2.98 8.48
CA PRO A 258 19.94 -3.68 7.39
C PRO A 258 19.62 -5.15 7.69
N LYS A 259 20.55 -5.88 8.33
CA LYS A 259 20.36 -7.28 8.71
C LYS A 259 19.22 -7.48 9.73
N GLU A 260 19.09 -6.59 10.70
CA GLU A 260 18.03 -6.65 11.72
C GLU A 260 16.67 -6.30 11.14
N LEU A 261 16.65 -5.31 10.24
CA LEU A 261 15.45 -4.93 9.51
C LEU A 261 14.97 -6.08 8.62
N ALA A 262 15.88 -6.70 7.85
CA ALA A 262 15.59 -7.84 6.99
C ALA A 262 15.01 -9.03 7.77
N ALA A 263 15.50 -9.29 8.98
CA ALA A 263 14.95 -10.34 9.84
C ALA A 263 13.52 -10.04 10.36
N SER A 264 13.13 -8.76 10.36
CA SER A 264 11.82 -8.26 10.79
C SER A 264 10.81 -8.13 9.65
N GLN A 265 11.27 -8.24 8.41
CA GLN A 265 10.42 -8.17 7.22
C GLN A 265 9.57 -9.42 7.05
N MET A 266 8.42 -9.22 6.42
CA MET A 266 7.51 -10.23 5.92
C MET A 266 7.48 -10.19 4.40
N TRP A 267 7.05 -11.27 3.78
CA TRP A 267 6.89 -11.38 2.33
C TRP A 267 5.42 -11.46 1.98
N VAL A 268 5.03 -10.81 0.87
CA VAL A 268 3.68 -10.90 0.32
C VAL A 268 3.79 -11.49 -1.07
N GLY A 269 3.75 -12.82 -1.17
CA GLY A 269 4.09 -13.54 -2.39
C GLY A 269 5.60 -13.67 -2.54
N HIS A 270 6.14 -13.40 -3.73
CA HIS A 270 7.57 -13.59 -4.01
C HIS A 270 8.45 -12.56 -3.27
N PRO A 271 9.51 -12.98 -2.53
CA PRO A 271 10.37 -12.07 -1.74
C PRO A 271 11.19 -11.10 -2.60
N GLY A 272 11.44 -11.45 -3.86
CA GLY A 272 12.03 -10.54 -4.85
C GLY A 272 11.05 -9.49 -5.38
N CYS A 273 9.73 -9.68 -5.21
CA CYS A 273 8.72 -8.68 -5.58
C CYS A 273 8.36 -7.79 -4.40
N ASN A 274 7.87 -8.40 -3.32
CA ASN A 274 7.18 -7.69 -2.25
C ASN A 274 7.82 -7.98 -0.90
N ARG A 275 8.46 -6.95 -0.33
CA ARG A 275 8.91 -6.94 1.07
C ARG A 275 8.00 -6.00 1.85
N TYR A 276 7.59 -6.43 3.03
CA TYR A 276 6.61 -5.76 3.87
C TYR A 276 7.13 -5.64 5.29
N LEU A 277 6.98 -4.46 5.88
CA LEU A 277 7.33 -4.19 7.26
C LEU A 277 6.20 -3.40 7.92
N ALA A 278 5.47 -4.04 8.83
CA ALA A 278 4.54 -3.37 9.71
C ALA A 278 5.23 -2.97 11.01
N GLY A 279 4.94 -1.77 11.50
CA GLY A 279 5.40 -1.28 12.78
C GLY A 279 4.46 -0.29 13.42
N ALA A 280 4.91 0.19 14.58
CA ALA A 280 4.30 1.28 15.30
C ALA A 280 5.33 2.38 15.51
N VAL A 281 4.95 3.61 15.20
CA VAL A 281 5.68 4.81 15.57
C VAL A 281 5.21 5.25 16.94
N ALA A 282 6.12 5.27 17.91
CA ALA A 282 5.88 5.78 19.24
C ALA A 282 6.57 7.14 19.42
N THR A 283 5.81 8.10 19.91
CA THR A 283 6.28 9.44 20.27
C THR A 283 6.06 9.62 21.75
N GLY A 284 7.13 9.82 22.51
CA GLY A 284 7.05 10.14 23.94
C GLY A 284 6.86 11.64 24.15
N ARG A 285 6.61 12.05 25.41
CA ARG A 285 6.36 13.45 25.80
C ARG A 285 7.39 14.47 25.26
N GLU A 286 8.66 14.11 25.26
CA GLU A 286 9.79 14.98 24.92
C GLU A 286 10.75 14.29 23.93
N GLY A 287 10.29 13.20 23.28
CA GLY A 287 11.14 12.36 22.46
C GLY A 287 10.75 12.41 20.99
N GLU A 288 11.76 12.35 20.12
CA GLU A 288 11.55 12.14 18.69
C GLU A 288 10.74 10.86 18.42
N PRO A 289 9.83 10.88 17.42
CA PRO A 289 9.10 9.70 16.99
C PRO A 289 10.04 8.56 16.60
N ARG A 290 9.76 7.35 17.07
CA ARG A 290 10.57 6.15 16.76
C ARG A 290 9.72 5.01 16.26
N PHE A 291 10.18 4.39 15.19
CA PHE A 291 9.55 3.21 14.64
C PHE A 291 9.95 1.96 15.42
N HIS A 292 8.98 1.05 15.56
CA HIS A 292 9.14 -0.25 16.19
C HIS A 292 8.41 -1.30 15.35
N ALA A 293 9.15 -2.18 14.66
CA ALA A 293 8.58 -3.29 13.88
C ALA A 293 7.67 -4.19 14.73
N VAL A 294 6.47 -4.55 14.26
CA VAL A 294 5.51 -5.38 15.02
C VAL A 294 6.07 -6.78 15.30
N ARG A 295 6.69 -7.37 14.27
CA ARG A 295 7.46 -8.61 14.34
C ARG A 295 8.93 -8.24 14.27
N ARG A 296 9.63 -8.24 15.41
CA ARG A 296 11.09 -8.00 15.43
C ARG A 296 11.81 -9.33 15.23
N GLY A 297 12.65 -9.42 14.19
CA GLY A 297 13.44 -10.61 13.93
C GLY A 297 14.44 -10.87 15.06
N GLY A 298 14.54 -12.15 15.48
CA GLY A 298 15.40 -12.54 16.60
C GLY A 298 14.83 -12.21 17.98
N ASP A 299 13.58 -11.75 18.07
CA ASP A 299 12.83 -11.59 19.32
C ASP A 299 11.83 -12.74 19.47
N PRO A 300 12.12 -13.76 20.31
CA PRO A 300 11.28 -14.95 20.42
C PRO A 300 9.86 -14.64 20.90
N THR A 301 9.66 -13.54 21.64
CA THR A 301 8.34 -13.14 22.12
C THR A 301 7.53 -12.57 20.96
N ALA A 302 8.11 -11.64 20.19
CA ALA A 302 7.43 -11.05 19.05
C ALA A 302 7.13 -12.09 17.96
N GLU A 303 8.09 -12.96 17.62
CA GLU A 303 7.91 -13.98 16.59
C GLU A 303 6.83 -15.00 16.97
N ARG A 304 6.88 -15.57 18.18
CA ARG A 304 5.86 -16.53 18.66
C ARG A 304 4.46 -15.94 18.61
N ILE A 305 4.30 -14.69 19.01
CA ILE A 305 2.99 -14.05 19.16
C ILE A 305 2.44 -13.62 17.80
N VAL A 306 3.26 -12.95 16.98
CA VAL A 306 2.80 -12.47 15.67
C VAL A 306 2.58 -13.63 14.71
N ASP A 307 3.53 -14.57 14.61
CA ASP A 307 3.42 -15.71 13.70
C ASP A 307 2.29 -16.64 14.15
N GLY A 308 2.15 -16.83 15.47
CA GLY A 308 1.05 -17.58 16.07
C GLY A 308 -0.33 -16.94 15.86
N PHE A 309 -0.41 -15.61 15.88
CA PHE A 309 -1.63 -14.87 15.57
C PHE A 309 -2.00 -15.01 14.10
N LEU A 310 -1.04 -14.82 13.18
CA LEU A 310 -1.28 -14.97 11.74
C LEU A 310 -1.72 -16.39 11.35
N ALA A 311 -1.19 -17.41 12.02
CA ALA A 311 -1.59 -18.80 11.78
C ALA A 311 -3.05 -19.09 12.18
N ARG A 312 -3.59 -18.42 13.20
CA ARG A 312 -4.92 -18.69 13.78
C ARG A 312 -6.00 -17.75 13.28
N PHE A 313 -5.64 -16.48 13.16
CA PHE A 313 -6.54 -15.37 12.89
C PHE A 313 -6.20 -14.63 11.60
N GLY A 314 -5.37 -15.24 10.75
CA GLY A 314 -5.05 -14.75 9.43
C GLY A 314 -6.28 -14.32 8.61
N GLY A 315 -6.15 -13.25 7.82
CA GLY A 315 -7.24 -12.67 7.01
C GLY A 315 -8.34 -11.96 7.79
N ILE A 316 -8.21 -11.81 9.10
CA ILE A 316 -9.12 -10.97 9.87
C ILE A 316 -8.94 -9.50 9.49
N SER A 317 -10.06 -8.82 9.23
CA SER A 317 -10.06 -7.38 8.98
C SER A 317 -11.17 -6.73 9.78
N PHE A 318 -10.88 -5.53 10.29
CA PHE A 318 -11.84 -4.67 10.99
C PHE A 318 -12.16 -3.41 10.18
N ARG A 319 -11.71 -3.35 8.92
CA ARG A 319 -11.71 -2.10 8.13
C ARG A 319 -13.10 -1.67 7.67
N LEU A 320 -14.02 -2.61 7.53
CA LEU A 320 -15.42 -2.37 7.15
C LEU A 320 -16.38 -2.48 8.33
N ASP A 321 -15.91 -2.90 9.50
CA ASP A 321 -16.78 -3.21 10.63
C ASP A 321 -17.42 -1.94 11.24
N GLY A 322 -18.74 -1.99 11.41
CA GLY A 322 -19.45 -1.13 12.35
C GLY A 322 -19.12 -1.50 13.80
N ALA A 323 -19.79 -0.85 14.75
CA ALA A 323 -19.51 -1.09 16.17
C ALA A 323 -19.84 -2.52 16.61
N ALA A 324 -20.97 -3.06 16.14
CA ALA A 324 -21.44 -4.40 16.48
C ALA A 324 -20.58 -5.48 15.81
N GLU A 325 -20.25 -5.36 14.52
CA GLU A 325 -19.41 -6.35 13.85
C GLU A 325 -18.01 -6.39 14.46
N ARG A 326 -17.46 -5.21 14.81
CA ARG A 326 -16.15 -5.12 15.47
C ARG A 326 -16.16 -5.83 16.82
N LEU A 327 -17.19 -5.61 17.64
CA LEU A 327 -17.34 -6.31 18.93
C LEU A 327 -17.47 -7.82 18.72
N ALA A 328 -18.37 -8.26 17.84
CA ALA A 328 -18.56 -9.68 17.53
C ALA A 328 -17.26 -10.34 17.05
N ARG A 329 -16.48 -9.63 16.23
CA ARG A 329 -15.20 -10.10 15.72
C ARG A 329 -14.14 -10.17 16.83
N TYR A 330 -14.08 -9.20 17.75
CA TYR A 330 -13.22 -9.28 18.94
C TYR A 330 -13.58 -10.47 19.82
N LEU A 331 -14.86 -10.68 20.11
CA LEU A 331 -15.33 -11.84 20.88
C LEU A 331 -14.97 -13.15 20.14
N GLY A 332 -15.14 -13.20 18.82
CA GLY A 332 -14.75 -14.34 18.00
C GLY A 332 -13.24 -14.65 18.06
N VAL A 333 -12.38 -13.62 18.16
CA VAL A 333 -10.94 -13.83 18.41
C VAL A 333 -10.71 -14.35 19.82
N ALA A 334 -11.32 -13.72 20.83
CA ALA A 334 -11.14 -14.06 22.23
C ALA A 334 -11.57 -15.50 22.56
N PHE A 335 -12.70 -15.94 22.00
CA PHE A 335 -13.28 -17.26 22.26
C PHE A 335 -12.87 -18.34 21.25
N GLY A 336 -12.31 -17.96 20.09
CA GLY A 336 -11.88 -18.92 19.08
C GLY A 336 -10.63 -19.72 19.49
N GLU A 337 -9.67 -19.06 20.14
CA GLU A 337 -8.41 -19.69 20.61
C GLU A 337 -8.05 -19.16 22.01
N PRO A 338 -8.85 -19.44 23.04
CA PRO A 338 -8.75 -18.77 24.34
C PRO A 338 -7.40 -19.03 25.03
N ARG A 339 -6.84 -20.24 24.89
CA ARG A 339 -5.51 -20.57 25.41
C ARG A 339 -4.41 -19.70 24.79
N PHE A 340 -4.47 -19.47 23.48
CA PHE A 340 -3.51 -18.60 22.79
C PHE A 340 -3.70 -17.15 23.22
N VAL A 341 -4.94 -16.65 23.22
CA VAL A 341 -5.22 -15.24 23.56
C VAL A 341 -4.82 -14.93 25.01
N LEU A 342 -5.28 -15.71 25.98
CA LEU A 342 -4.97 -15.48 27.40
C LEU A 342 -3.47 -15.66 27.69
N GLY A 343 -2.84 -16.66 27.07
CA GLY A 343 -1.41 -16.94 27.25
C GLY A 343 -0.47 -15.91 26.62
N ASN A 344 -0.95 -15.11 25.64
CA ASN A 344 -0.08 -14.20 24.88
C ASN A 344 -0.45 -12.72 25.02
N LEU A 345 -1.71 -12.33 25.28
CA LEU A 345 -2.13 -10.93 25.29
C LEU A 345 -1.39 -10.09 26.35
N GLY A 346 -1.40 -10.56 27.60
CA GLY A 346 -0.71 -9.89 28.71
C GLY A 346 0.81 -9.79 28.50
N PRO A 347 1.50 -10.90 28.20
CA PRO A 347 2.92 -10.88 27.85
C PRO A 347 3.24 -9.96 26.67
N TYR A 348 2.41 -9.93 25.62
CA TYR A 348 2.63 -9.06 24.47
C TYR A 348 2.44 -7.58 24.81
N ALA A 349 1.40 -7.25 25.56
CA ALA A 349 1.15 -5.88 26.00
C ALA A 349 2.30 -5.36 26.87
N LEU A 350 2.77 -6.17 27.83
CA LEU A 350 3.91 -5.83 28.66
C LEU A 350 5.20 -5.72 27.85
N HIS A 351 5.41 -6.63 26.89
CA HIS A 351 6.53 -6.60 25.97
C HIS A 351 6.57 -5.29 25.17
N TRP A 352 5.45 -4.88 24.58
CA TRP A 352 5.32 -3.59 23.90
C TRP A 352 5.55 -2.41 24.83
N LEU A 353 4.92 -2.38 26.00
CA LEU A 353 5.10 -1.29 26.96
C LEU A 353 6.57 -1.11 27.37
N ARG A 354 7.30 -2.21 27.57
CA ARG A 354 8.75 -2.17 27.86
C ARG A 354 9.54 -1.60 26.69
N ARG A 355 9.20 -2.02 25.47
CA ARG A 355 9.88 -1.57 24.24
C ARG A 355 9.64 -0.10 23.94
N LEU A 356 8.39 0.36 24.05
CA LEU A 356 8.02 1.75 23.80
C LEU A 356 8.49 2.70 24.90
N GLY A 357 8.42 2.24 26.16
CA GLY A 357 8.75 3.05 27.32
C GLY A 357 10.24 3.13 27.69
N LYS A 358 11.14 2.45 26.97
CA LYS A 358 12.60 2.44 27.21
C LYS A 358 12.99 2.33 28.69
N GLY A 359 12.40 1.36 29.40
CA GLY A 359 12.65 1.15 30.84
C GLY A 359 11.69 1.90 31.79
N ARG A 360 10.79 2.75 31.28
CA ARG A 360 9.72 3.40 32.05
C ARG A 360 8.31 3.07 31.52
N PRO A 361 7.92 1.78 31.44
CA PRO A 361 6.67 1.33 30.79
C PRO A 361 5.41 1.94 31.41
N VAL A 362 5.34 2.00 32.74
CA VAL A 362 4.19 2.59 33.46
C VAL A 362 4.06 4.08 33.14
N ARG A 363 5.19 4.80 33.08
CA ARG A 363 5.17 6.21 32.74
C ARG A 363 4.69 6.44 31.31
N PHE A 364 5.19 5.65 30.35
CA PHE A 364 4.73 5.72 28.97
C PHE A 364 3.23 5.47 28.86
N LEU A 365 2.70 4.44 29.55
CA LEU A 365 1.27 4.16 29.59
C LEU A 365 0.47 5.34 30.16
N LEU A 366 0.89 5.88 31.30
CA LEU A 366 0.23 7.04 31.93
C LEU A 366 0.29 8.29 31.05
N ASP A 367 1.40 8.53 30.35
CA ASP A 367 1.52 9.64 29.42
C ASP A 367 0.66 9.41 28.17
N ALA A 368 0.54 8.17 27.68
CA ALA A 368 -0.36 7.83 26.57
C ALA A 368 -1.84 8.03 26.94
N LEU A 369 -2.25 7.61 28.14
CA LEU A 369 -3.62 7.83 28.65
C LEU A 369 -3.94 9.33 28.81
N ARG A 370 -2.93 10.17 29.07
CA ARG A 370 -3.07 11.63 29.15
C ARG A 370 -2.89 12.34 27.81
N GLY A 371 -2.73 11.61 26.71
CA GLY A 371 -2.49 12.18 25.38
C GLY A 371 -1.11 12.84 25.20
N ARG A 372 -0.17 12.62 26.13
CA ARG A 372 1.20 13.16 26.09
C ARG A 372 2.18 12.24 25.35
N SER A 373 1.78 11.00 25.09
CA SER A 373 2.50 10.06 24.23
C SER A 373 1.53 9.47 23.22
N THR A 374 2.02 9.15 22.02
CA THR A 374 1.17 8.56 20.97
C THR A 374 1.81 7.34 20.35
N VAL A 375 0.98 6.40 19.91
CA VAL A 375 1.39 5.24 19.11
C VAL A 375 0.57 5.23 17.83
N ARG A 376 1.24 5.25 16.68
CA ARG A 376 0.61 5.26 15.34
C ARG A 376 1.12 4.09 14.53
N GLY A 377 0.25 3.38 13.83
CA GLY A 377 0.68 2.32 12.92
C GLY A 377 1.37 2.91 11.69
N LEU A 378 2.46 2.29 11.26
CA LEU A 378 3.16 2.62 10.02
C LEU A 378 3.53 1.34 9.28
N THR A 379 3.21 1.30 7.99
CA THR A 379 3.57 0.21 7.09
C THR A 379 4.54 0.70 6.03
N ILE A 380 5.61 -0.07 5.80
CA ILE A 380 6.56 0.17 4.71
C ILE A 380 6.50 -1.06 3.80
N ILE A 381 6.20 -0.85 2.53
CA ILE A 381 6.18 -1.91 1.52
C ILE A 381 7.01 -1.49 0.31
N SER A 382 7.65 -2.45 -0.34
CA SER A 382 8.30 -2.24 -1.63
C SER A 382 7.73 -3.21 -2.65
N HIS A 383 7.44 -2.74 -3.87
CA HIS A 383 7.03 -3.54 -5.01
C HIS A 383 8.08 -3.42 -6.12
N HIS A 384 8.81 -4.50 -6.39
CA HIS A 384 9.72 -4.57 -7.51
C HIS A 384 8.95 -5.14 -8.69
N PHE A 385 8.62 -4.28 -9.65
CA PHE A 385 8.04 -4.68 -10.91
C PHE A 385 9.13 -5.21 -11.85
N MET A 386 8.72 -5.86 -12.93
CA MET A 386 9.63 -6.49 -13.89
C MET A 386 9.53 -5.77 -15.24
N SER A 387 10.68 -5.62 -15.88
CA SER A 387 10.79 -5.31 -17.31
C SER A 387 10.41 -6.51 -18.19
N PRO A 388 10.19 -6.32 -19.51
CA PRO A 388 9.88 -7.43 -20.42
C PRO A 388 10.96 -8.52 -20.40
N ALA A 389 12.24 -8.12 -20.40
CA ALA A 389 13.36 -9.06 -20.36
C ALA A 389 13.39 -9.90 -19.06
N GLU A 390 13.02 -9.30 -17.92
CA GLU A 390 12.93 -10.04 -16.67
C GLU A 390 11.81 -11.08 -16.68
N LEU A 391 10.69 -10.82 -17.36
CA LEU A 391 9.56 -11.76 -17.45
C LEU A 391 9.98 -13.09 -18.08
N GLU A 392 10.88 -13.07 -19.06
CA GLU A 392 11.30 -14.26 -19.81
C GLU A 392 12.25 -15.16 -19.01
N THR A 393 12.77 -14.68 -17.87
CA THR A 393 13.68 -15.46 -17.03
C THR A 393 12.92 -16.49 -16.17
N PRO A 394 13.56 -17.60 -15.75
CA PRO A 394 12.93 -18.55 -14.82
C PRO A 394 12.45 -17.90 -13.51
N VAL A 395 13.23 -16.96 -12.97
CA VAL A 395 12.84 -16.20 -11.77
C VAL A 395 11.67 -15.26 -12.07
N GLY A 396 11.60 -14.70 -13.29
CA GLY A 396 10.47 -13.91 -13.76
C GLY A 396 9.16 -14.69 -13.77
N GLN A 397 9.19 -15.92 -14.30
CA GLN A 397 8.04 -16.82 -14.30
C GLN A 397 7.62 -17.19 -12.87
N GLU A 398 8.57 -17.54 -11.99
CA GLU A 398 8.28 -17.79 -10.56
C GLU A 398 7.61 -16.57 -9.88
N ARG A 399 8.07 -15.35 -10.21
CA ARG A 399 7.48 -14.09 -9.72
C ARG A 399 6.06 -13.85 -10.25
N LEU A 400 5.76 -14.24 -11.49
CA LEU A 400 4.42 -14.15 -12.07
C LEU A 400 3.44 -15.13 -11.40
N ASP A 401 3.85 -16.39 -11.23
CA ASP A 401 3.04 -17.44 -10.61
C ASP A 401 2.64 -17.09 -9.17
N LEU A 402 3.55 -16.42 -8.45
CA LEU A 402 3.36 -15.96 -7.08
C LEU A 402 2.94 -14.50 -6.97
N CYS A 403 2.45 -13.89 -8.05
CA CYS A 403 2.06 -12.50 -8.06
C CYS A 403 0.80 -12.25 -7.21
N VAL A 404 0.91 -11.25 -6.33
CA VAL A 404 -0.16 -10.83 -5.41
C VAL A 404 -0.89 -9.58 -5.88
N PHE A 405 -0.50 -9.02 -7.02
CA PHE A 405 -1.11 -7.83 -7.58
C PHE A 405 -1.72 -8.15 -8.94
N GLN A 406 -3.06 -8.23 -8.97
CA GLN A 406 -3.80 -8.80 -10.10
C GLN A 406 -4.72 -7.75 -10.74
N VAL A 407 -4.90 -7.83 -12.05
CA VAL A 407 -5.75 -6.94 -12.85
C VAL A 407 -6.69 -7.80 -13.69
N PRO A 408 -8.00 -7.51 -13.72
CA PRO A 408 -8.94 -8.22 -14.58
C PRO A 408 -8.81 -7.70 -16.02
N VAL A 409 -8.39 -8.57 -16.94
CA VAL A 409 -8.29 -8.27 -18.38
C VAL A 409 -8.83 -9.46 -19.15
N ASP A 410 -9.72 -9.21 -20.12
CA ASP A 410 -10.31 -10.23 -21.00
C ASP A 410 -10.91 -11.44 -20.28
N GLY A 411 -11.56 -11.19 -19.13
CA GLY A 411 -12.22 -12.23 -18.32
C GLY A 411 -11.29 -13.00 -17.37
N GLU A 412 -9.98 -12.71 -17.38
CA GLU A 412 -8.98 -13.38 -16.54
C GLU A 412 -8.33 -12.41 -15.57
N LEU A 413 -7.84 -12.93 -14.43
CA LEU A 413 -6.99 -12.17 -13.51
C LEU A 413 -5.53 -12.36 -13.91
N ARG A 414 -4.90 -11.27 -14.35
CA ARG A 414 -3.52 -11.23 -14.85
C ARG A 414 -2.60 -10.54 -13.84
N PRO A 415 -1.37 -11.06 -13.60
CA PRO A 415 -0.34 -10.36 -12.87
C PRO A 415 -0.08 -8.94 -13.41
N MET A 416 0.08 -7.95 -12.53
CA MET A 416 0.35 -6.57 -12.94
C MET A 416 1.60 -6.42 -13.83
N CYS A 417 2.65 -7.22 -13.59
CA CYS A 417 3.85 -7.20 -14.43
C CYS A 417 3.57 -7.73 -15.85
N GLU A 418 2.76 -8.79 -16.00
CA GLU A 418 2.33 -9.26 -17.32
C GLU A 418 1.51 -8.17 -18.03
N VAL A 419 0.65 -7.47 -17.28
CA VAL A 419 -0.18 -6.40 -17.82
C VAL A 419 0.64 -5.25 -18.37
N ASN A 420 1.64 -4.81 -17.61
CA ASN A 420 2.43 -3.62 -17.94
C ASN A 420 3.65 -3.91 -18.83
N ALA A 421 4.23 -5.11 -18.76
CA ALA A 421 5.45 -5.46 -19.50
C ALA A 421 5.22 -6.47 -20.64
N GLY A 422 4.09 -7.18 -20.65
CA GLY A 422 3.72 -8.16 -21.69
C GLY A 422 2.86 -7.60 -22.84
N GLY A 423 2.71 -6.27 -22.91
CA GLY A 423 1.90 -5.58 -23.93
C GLY A 423 0.39 -5.78 -23.81
N VAL A 424 -0.10 -6.43 -22.74
CA VAL A 424 -1.53 -6.65 -22.51
C VAL A 424 -2.27 -5.33 -22.33
N ARG A 425 -1.69 -4.37 -21.58
CA ARG A 425 -2.28 -3.04 -21.39
C ARG A 425 -2.42 -2.27 -22.69
N ASP A 426 -1.40 -2.31 -23.54
CA ASP A 426 -1.41 -1.58 -24.81
C ASP A 426 -2.50 -2.12 -25.73
N ARG A 427 -2.64 -3.45 -25.85
CA ARG A 427 -3.75 -4.08 -26.59
C ARG A 427 -5.12 -3.72 -26.01
N TYR A 428 -5.24 -3.71 -24.69
CA TYR A 428 -6.47 -3.29 -24.01
C TYR A 428 -6.84 -1.84 -24.35
N TYR A 429 -5.85 -0.95 -24.38
CA TYR A 429 -6.02 0.47 -24.74
C TYR A 429 -6.33 0.70 -26.22
N GLU A 430 -5.71 -0.06 -27.11
CA GLU A 430 -6.05 -0.05 -28.54
C GLU A 430 -7.52 -0.46 -28.75
N GLY A 431 -7.97 -1.50 -28.05
CA GLY A 431 -9.38 -1.91 -28.06
C GLY A 431 -10.32 -0.82 -27.55
N LEU A 432 -9.94 -0.11 -26.50
CA LEU A 432 -10.69 1.04 -25.98
C LEU A 432 -10.82 2.17 -27.00
N ARG A 433 -9.70 2.52 -27.64
CA ARG A 433 -9.66 3.54 -28.68
C ARG A 433 -10.56 3.15 -29.84
N ALA A 434 -10.45 1.92 -30.33
CA ALA A 434 -11.26 1.41 -31.44
C ALA A 434 -12.77 1.51 -31.15
N ARG A 435 -13.20 1.15 -29.93
CA ARG A 435 -14.61 1.26 -29.48
C ARG A 435 -15.13 2.69 -29.38
N ALA A 436 -14.26 3.68 -29.24
CA ALA A 436 -14.66 5.08 -29.15
C ALA A 436 -14.67 5.80 -30.51
N THR A 437 -13.99 5.25 -31.51
CA THR A 437 -13.89 5.81 -32.86
C THR A 437 -14.83 5.18 -33.88
N GLY A 438 -15.34 3.98 -33.60
CA GLY A 438 -16.36 3.29 -34.40
C GLY A 438 -17.72 3.42 -33.74
#